data_AF-A0A1B9GNX8-F1
#
_entry.id   AF-A0A1B9GNX8-F1
#
_cell.length_a   1.000
_cell.length_b   1.000
_cell.length_c   1.000
_cell.angle_alpha   90.00
_cell.angle_beta   90.00
_cell.angle_gamma   90.00
#
_symmetry.space_group_name_H-M   'P 1'
#
loop_
_entity.id
_entity.type
_entity.pdbx_description
1 polymer ?
#
loop_
_entity_poly.entity_id
_entity_poly.type
_entity_poly.pdbx_seq_one_letter_code
_entity_poly.pdbx_strand_id
1 'polypeptide(L)'
;MQPSLVVHLTLAWVCWTLTLAQSIPSSKALETVPIGCVSGKYFHDHIASGSGSLTPQPDRKNCKEQCYVTGFKYAYFRKQSKKCYCTSSDRQSPPAKQMVDGTDREGRCKDTHASIDYFQSQYKFDLCYDKVPGPTSRKKLVSSHEKCFDYCHGNGPDNDSWVVSVVPQKKEGKYLCKCFTSNAQGKGKHNCGPNDAFRYIH
;
A
#
# COMPACT_ATOMS: atom_id res chain seq x y z
N MET A 1 43.74 44.36 -62.68
CA MET A 1 42.63 45.34 -62.64
C MET A 1 41.51 44.74 -61.80
N GLN A 2 40.90 45.58 -60.97
CA GLN A 2 39.98 45.29 -59.84
C GLN A 2 40.62 44.76 -58.54
N PRO A 3 40.79 45.63 -57.52
CA PRO A 3 40.99 45.22 -56.14
C PRO A 3 39.63 45.18 -55.42
N SER A 4 39.49 44.35 -54.39
CA SER A 4 38.43 44.56 -53.39
C SER A 4 38.98 44.28 -52.01
N LEU A 5 38.96 45.36 -51.22
CA LEU A 5 39.39 45.45 -49.85
C LEU A 5 38.57 44.52 -48.95
N VAL A 6 39.28 43.92 -48.01
CA VAL A 6 38.77 43.32 -46.78
C VAL A 6 38.39 44.43 -45.81
N VAL A 7 37.20 44.36 -45.19
CA VAL A 7 36.96 44.92 -43.84
C VAL A 7 36.10 43.95 -43.03
N HIS A 8 36.63 43.62 -41.86
CA HIS A 8 36.16 42.67 -40.85
C HIS A 8 35.04 43.22 -39.94
N LEU A 9 34.45 42.28 -39.15
CA LEU A 9 33.83 42.43 -37.82
C LEU A 9 32.34 42.89 -37.83
N THR A 10 31.38 42.23 -37.16
CA THR A 10 31.42 41.42 -35.93
C THR A 10 30.28 40.38 -35.92
N LEU A 11 30.60 39.14 -35.50
CA LEU A 11 29.61 38.17 -35.06
C LEU A 11 29.10 38.56 -33.67
N ALA A 12 27.79 38.74 -33.51
CA ALA A 12 27.11 38.66 -32.23
C ALA A 12 26.14 37.48 -32.27
N TRP A 13 26.70 36.26 -32.19
CA TRP A 13 25.92 35.07 -31.86
C TRP A 13 25.57 35.13 -30.39
N VAL A 14 24.37 35.62 -30.09
CA VAL A 14 23.78 35.52 -28.75
C VAL A 14 23.52 34.04 -28.50
N CYS A 15 24.44 33.39 -27.78
CA CYS A 15 24.28 32.03 -27.31
C CYS A 15 23.23 32.04 -26.20
N TRP A 16 21.96 31.84 -26.56
CA TRP A 16 20.90 31.55 -25.60
C TRP A 16 21.19 30.18 -25.00
N THR A 17 21.84 30.17 -23.84
CA THR A 17 21.89 28.99 -22.98
C THR A 17 20.49 28.75 -22.45
N LEU A 18 19.70 27.98 -23.21
CA LEU A 18 18.50 27.31 -22.70
C LEU A 18 18.97 26.39 -21.56
N THR A 19 18.94 26.92 -20.35
CA THR A 19 18.99 26.12 -19.14
C THR A 19 17.60 25.47 -19.06
N LEU A 20 17.44 24.32 -19.71
CA LEU A 20 16.32 23.42 -19.41
C LEU A 20 16.50 23.04 -17.95
N ALA A 21 15.82 23.76 -17.06
CA ALA A 21 15.48 23.24 -15.75
C ALA A 21 14.63 21.99 -16.02
N GLN A 22 15.29 20.83 -16.06
CA GLN A 22 14.61 19.55 -16.01
C GLN A 22 13.84 19.55 -14.69
N SER A 23 12.53 19.77 -14.79
CA SER A 23 11.62 19.49 -13.70
C SER A 23 11.78 18.00 -13.40
N ILE A 24 12.50 17.69 -12.33
CA ILE A 24 12.53 16.34 -11.76
C ILE A 24 11.06 15.98 -11.55
N PRO A 25 10.51 14.96 -12.23
CA PRO A 25 9.14 14.56 -11.99
C PRO A 25 9.05 14.25 -10.50
N SER A 26 8.18 15.00 -9.80
CA SER A 26 7.90 14.79 -8.39
C SER A 26 7.62 13.29 -8.23
N SER A 27 8.51 12.56 -7.56
CA SER A 27 8.34 11.14 -7.34
C SER A 27 7.03 11.01 -6.57
N LYS A 28 5.96 10.55 -7.23
CA LYS A 28 4.73 10.19 -6.52
C LYS A 28 5.15 9.28 -5.39
N ALA A 29 4.86 9.69 -4.16
CA ALA A 29 5.18 8.90 -2.99
C ALA A 29 4.60 7.50 -3.20
N LEU A 30 5.37 6.47 -2.83
CA LEU A 30 4.92 5.09 -2.91
C LEU A 30 3.69 4.93 -1.99
N GLU A 31 2.48 4.97 -2.56
CA GLU A 31 1.23 4.79 -1.83
C GLU A 31 0.96 3.29 -1.66
N THR A 32 1.25 2.79 -0.46
CA THR A 32 1.00 1.40 -0.05
C THR A 32 0.08 1.41 1.15
N VAL A 33 -0.81 0.43 1.26
CA VAL A 33 -1.59 0.26 2.48
C VAL A 33 -1.15 -0.99 3.25
N PRO A 34 -0.81 -0.89 4.54
CA PRO A 34 -0.65 -2.06 5.38
C PRO A 34 -2.01 -2.75 5.53
N ILE A 35 -2.03 -4.06 5.30
CA ILE A 35 -3.23 -4.91 5.48
C ILE A 35 -3.05 -5.93 6.62
N GLY A 36 -1.91 -5.84 7.32
CA GLY A 36 -1.66 -6.42 8.64
C GLY A 36 -0.45 -7.36 8.69
N CYS A 37 -0.46 -8.32 9.61
CA CYS A 37 0.65 -9.22 9.90
C CYS A 37 0.22 -10.70 9.86
N VAL A 38 1.13 -11.58 9.42
CA VAL A 38 0.98 -13.04 9.55
C VAL A 38 2.17 -13.65 10.30
N SER A 39 1.98 -14.81 10.93
CA SER A 39 3.07 -15.50 11.62
C SER A 39 4.20 -15.90 10.66
N GLY A 40 5.44 -15.97 11.17
CA GLY A 40 6.58 -16.41 10.36
C GLY A 40 6.41 -17.83 9.80
N LYS A 41 5.73 -18.71 10.54
CA LYS A 41 5.37 -20.06 10.07
C LYS A 41 4.41 -20.01 8.89
N TYR A 42 3.30 -19.28 9.01
CA TYR A 42 2.33 -19.14 7.92
C TYR A 42 2.97 -18.50 6.67
N PHE A 43 3.80 -17.49 6.87
CA PHE A 43 4.58 -16.88 5.79
C PHE A 43 5.45 -17.91 5.07
N HIS A 44 6.20 -18.72 5.80
CA HIS A 44 7.07 -19.73 5.18
C HIS A 44 6.28 -20.82 4.45
N ASP A 45 5.27 -21.37 5.11
CA ASP A 45 4.57 -22.57 4.65
C ASP A 45 3.60 -22.27 3.49
N HIS A 46 2.97 -21.08 3.48
CA HIS A 46 1.86 -20.77 2.56
C HIS A 46 2.06 -19.54 1.68
N ILE A 47 2.91 -18.59 2.06
CA ILE A 47 3.13 -17.36 1.28
C ILE A 47 4.36 -17.50 0.39
N ALA A 48 5.52 -17.74 1.00
CA ALA A 48 6.82 -17.79 0.34
C ALA A 48 6.99 -19.03 -0.57
N SER A 49 6.08 -20.00 -0.50
CA SER A 49 6.00 -21.18 -1.37
C SER A 49 5.16 -20.95 -2.63
N GLY A 50 4.54 -19.77 -2.79
CA GLY A 50 3.71 -19.43 -3.94
C GLY A 50 4.51 -18.99 -5.18
N SER A 51 3.77 -18.57 -6.22
CA SER A 51 4.32 -18.18 -7.53
C SER A 51 4.91 -16.75 -7.59
N GLY A 52 5.34 -16.20 -6.47
CA GLY A 52 5.91 -14.85 -6.36
C GLY A 52 7.44 -14.84 -6.43
N SER A 53 8.01 -13.64 -6.23
CA SER A 53 9.46 -13.44 -6.15
C SER A 53 9.89 -13.37 -4.69
N LEU A 54 10.78 -14.27 -4.25
CA LEU A 54 11.37 -14.25 -2.91
C LEU A 54 12.81 -13.74 -2.99
N THR A 55 13.09 -12.59 -2.39
CA THR A 55 14.41 -11.94 -2.38
C THR A 55 14.80 -11.51 -0.97
N PRO A 56 16.11 -11.43 -0.66
CA PRO A 56 16.57 -10.75 0.54
C PRO A 56 16.43 -9.23 0.38
N GLN A 57 15.93 -8.55 1.41
CA GLN A 57 15.87 -7.08 1.48
C GLN A 57 16.27 -6.57 2.86
N PRO A 58 16.95 -5.42 2.99
CA PRO A 58 17.47 -4.94 4.27
C PRO A 58 16.34 -4.56 5.23
N ASP A 59 15.23 -4.03 4.72
CA ASP A 59 14.09 -3.59 5.50
C ASP A 59 12.77 -3.63 4.70
N ARG A 60 11.67 -3.33 5.39
CA ARG A 60 10.33 -3.28 4.81
C ARG A 60 10.22 -2.24 3.71
N LYS A 61 10.88 -1.08 3.85
CA LYS A 61 10.80 0.01 2.87
C LYS A 61 11.36 -0.45 1.52
N ASN A 62 12.55 -1.02 1.52
CA ASN A 62 13.19 -1.58 0.32
C ASN A 62 12.38 -2.73 -0.28
N CYS A 63 11.79 -3.59 0.56
CA CYS A 63 10.87 -4.62 0.09
C CYS A 63 9.66 -4.04 -0.64
N LYS A 64 9.01 -3.02 -0.07
CA LYS A 64 7.88 -2.36 -0.73
C LYS A 64 8.27 -1.72 -2.05
N GLU A 65 9.40 -1.01 -2.08
CA GLU A 65 9.92 -0.35 -3.28
C GLU A 65 10.21 -1.36 -4.39
N GLN A 66 10.91 -2.47 -4.09
CA GLN A 66 11.18 -3.52 -5.07
C GLN A 66 9.88 -4.12 -5.63
N CYS A 67 8.94 -4.51 -4.76
CA CYS A 67 7.70 -5.13 -5.20
C CYS A 67 6.85 -4.18 -6.05
N TYR A 68 6.78 -2.90 -5.68
CA TYR A 68 6.04 -1.89 -6.41
C TYR A 68 6.63 -1.61 -7.79
N VAL A 69 7.95 -1.38 -7.89
CA VAL A 69 8.62 -1.11 -9.18
C VAL A 69 8.46 -2.29 -10.14
N THR A 70 8.39 -3.51 -9.61
CA THR A 70 8.16 -4.72 -10.43
C THR A 70 6.68 -4.91 -10.81
N GLY A 71 5.76 -4.08 -10.30
CA GLY A 71 4.33 -4.15 -10.60
C GLY A 71 3.57 -5.25 -9.84
N PHE A 72 4.08 -5.70 -8.69
CA PHE A 72 3.37 -6.66 -7.86
C PHE A 72 2.23 -6.02 -7.06
N LYS A 73 1.19 -6.80 -6.72
CA LYS A 73 0.06 -6.33 -5.90
C LYS A 73 0.36 -6.31 -4.40
N TYR A 74 1.21 -7.22 -3.92
CA TYR A 74 1.53 -7.40 -2.52
C TYR A 74 3.04 -7.42 -2.28
N ALA A 75 3.44 -6.89 -1.12
CA ALA A 75 4.75 -7.11 -0.53
C ALA A 75 4.58 -7.75 0.85
N TYR A 76 5.33 -8.82 1.08
CA TYR A 76 5.47 -9.46 2.38
C TYR A 76 6.89 -9.29 2.87
N PHE A 77 7.10 -8.75 4.07
CA PHE A 77 8.44 -8.58 4.63
C PHE A 77 8.55 -9.17 6.03
N ARG A 78 9.48 -10.12 6.22
CA ARG A 78 9.84 -10.68 7.53
C ARG A 78 11.22 -10.19 7.95
N LYS A 79 11.24 -9.31 8.96
CA LYS A 79 12.45 -8.62 9.43
C LYS A 79 13.52 -9.57 9.97
N GLN A 80 13.15 -10.56 10.79
CA GLN A 80 14.10 -11.51 11.38
C GLN A 80 14.92 -12.26 10.33
N SER A 81 14.31 -12.66 9.21
CA SER A 81 14.99 -13.38 8.13
C SER A 81 15.38 -12.49 6.95
N LYS A 82 15.09 -11.18 7.00
CA LYS A 82 15.28 -10.24 5.89
C LYS A 82 14.65 -10.72 4.57
N LYS A 83 13.58 -11.50 4.65
CA LYS A 83 12.91 -12.09 3.48
C LYS A 83 11.82 -11.16 2.99
N CYS A 84 11.91 -10.76 1.73
CA CYS A 84 10.88 -10.05 0.99
C CYS A 84 10.24 -10.99 -0.01
N TYR A 85 8.91 -11.06 -0.03
CA TYR A 85 8.18 -11.83 -1.02
C TYR A 85 7.17 -10.92 -1.73
N CYS A 86 7.29 -10.83 -3.05
CA CYS A 86 6.41 -10.03 -3.90
C CYS A 86 5.49 -10.94 -4.71
N THR A 87 4.20 -10.63 -4.78
CA THR A 87 3.26 -11.42 -5.59
C THR A 87 2.08 -10.59 -6.07
N SER A 88 1.49 -11.01 -7.19
CA SER A 88 0.24 -10.45 -7.73
C SER A 88 -0.95 -11.38 -7.60
N SER A 89 -0.75 -12.56 -7.00
CA SER A 89 -1.81 -13.56 -6.90
C SER A 89 -2.63 -13.35 -5.64
N ASP A 90 -3.94 -13.17 -5.84
CA ASP A 90 -4.91 -12.96 -4.76
C ASP A 90 -5.08 -14.22 -3.89
N ARG A 91 -4.62 -15.40 -4.35
CA ARG A 91 -4.58 -16.64 -3.56
C ARG A 91 -3.62 -16.56 -2.36
N GLN A 92 -2.67 -15.62 -2.38
CA GLN A 92 -1.73 -15.39 -1.29
C GLN A 92 -2.23 -14.37 -0.28
N SER A 93 -3.37 -13.70 -0.51
CA SER A 93 -3.99 -12.86 0.54
C SER A 93 -4.44 -13.75 1.71
N PRO A 94 -3.97 -13.50 2.95
CA PRO A 94 -4.28 -14.38 4.07
C PRO A 94 -5.75 -14.25 4.50
N PRO A 95 -6.41 -15.37 4.85
CA PRO A 95 -7.71 -15.30 5.49
C PRO A 95 -7.58 -14.71 6.89
N ALA A 96 -8.65 -14.08 7.41
CA ALA A 96 -8.62 -13.34 8.68
C ALA A 96 -8.12 -14.16 9.87
N LYS A 97 -8.34 -15.47 9.87
CA LYS A 97 -7.88 -16.39 10.94
C LYS A 97 -6.36 -16.52 11.04
N GLN A 98 -5.61 -16.15 9.99
CA GLN A 98 -4.15 -16.22 9.94
C GLN A 98 -3.48 -14.90 10.35
N MET A 99 -4.28 -13.86 10.55
CA MET A 99 -3.82 -12.57 11.03
C MET A 99 -3.34 -12.69 12.47
N VAL A 100 -2.20 -12.07 12.75
CA VAL A 100 -1.59 -12.00 14.09
C VAL A 100 -1.42 -10.54 14.50
N ASP A 101 -1.19 -10.33 15.80
CA ASP A 101 -1.01 -8.99 16.34
C ASP A 101 0.26 -8.31 15.78
N GLY A 102 0.08 -7.04 15.46
CA GLY A 102 1.13 -6.07 15.20
C GLY A 102 1.73 -5.51 16.48
N THR A 103 2.66 -4.58 16.33
CA THR A 103 3.37 -3.91 17.43
C THR A 103 2.86 -2.50 17.69
N ASP A 104 2.07 -1.95 16.77
CA ASP A 104 1.52 -0.62 16.87
C ASP A 104 0.26 -0.46 16.01
N ARG A 105 -0.28 0.76 16.02
CA ARG A 105 -1.46 1.19 15.27
C ARG A 105 -1.17 1.57 13.81
N GLU A 106 0.10 1.62 13.40
CA GLU A 106 0.53 2.02 12.05
C GLU A 106 0.77 0.81 11.13
N GLY A 107 0.43 -0.40 11.61
CA GLY A 107 0.58 -1.63 10.85
C GLY A 107 2.01 -2.16 10.84
N ARG A 108 2.81 -1.89 11.87
CA ARG A 108 4.10 -2.57 12.10
C ARG A 108 3.87 -3.94 12.74
N CYS A 109 4.76 -4.88 12.43
CA CYS A 109 4.71 -6.26 12.90
C CYS A 109 5.92 -6.58 13.76
N LYS A 110 5.79 -7.60 14.63
CA LYS A 110 6.94 -8.17 15.36
C LYS A 110 7.98 -8.67 14.37
N ASP A 111 9.25 -8.63 14.76
CA ASP A 111 10.36 -9.03 13.87
C ASP A 111 10.24 -10.48 13.37
N THR A 112 9.61 -11.35 14.16
CA THR A 112 9.36 -12.76 13.83
C THR A 112 8.18 -12.97 12.86
N HIS A 113 7.30 -11.98 12.71
CA HIS A 113 6.14 -11.99 11.82
C HIS A 113 6.49 -11.39 10.45
N ALA A 114 5.65 -11.65 9.45
CA ALA A 114 5.73 -10.98 8.16
C ALA A 114 4.67 -9.86 8.08
N SER A 115 5.07 -8.65 7.72
CA SER A 115 4.16 -7.56 7.36
C SER A 115 3.60 -7.76 5.97
N ILE A 116 2.41 -7.22 5.72
CA ILE A 116 1.74 -7.29 4.44
C ILE A 116 1.35 -5.88 4.00
N ASP A 117 1.83 -5.49 2.84
CA ASP A 117 1.51 -4.24 2.17
C ASP A 117 0.83 -4.53 0.83
N TYR A 118 -0.23 -3.76 0.52
CA TYR A 118 -0.97 -3.83 -0.74
C TYR A 118 -0.83 -2.52 -1.51
N PHE A 119 -0.65 -2.62 -2.83
CA PHE A 119 -0.26 -1.50 -3.68
C PHE A 119 -1.37 -0.93 -4.57
N GLN A 120 -2.54 -1.57 -4.63
CA GLN A 120 -3.61 -1.19 -5.57
C GLN A 120 -4.85 -0.60 -4.87
N SER A 121 -4.70 -0.11 -3.63
CA SER A 121 -5.81 0.51 -2.92
C SER A 121 -6.07 1.93 -3.44
N GLN A 122 -7.34 2.30 -3.52
CA GLN A 122 -7.83 3.66 -3.76
C GLN A 122 -7.84 4.49 -2.47
N TYR A 123 -7.57 3.85 -1.33
CA TYR A 123 -7.62 4.44 -0.01
C TYR A 123 -6.24 4.55 0.60
N LYS A 124 -6.09 5.50 1.52
CA LYS A 124 -4.93 5.66 2.38
C LYS A 124 -5.19 5.03 3.72
N PHE A 125 -4.22 4.31 4.25
CA PHE A 125 -4.32 3.79 5.61
C PHE A 125 -4.17 4.94 6.61
N ASP A 126 -5.10 5.01 7.56
CA ASP A 126 -5.02 5.93 8.69
C ASP A 126 -4.31 5.23 9.85
N LEU A 127 -5.06 4.46 10.64
CA LEU A 127 -4.60 3.76 11.84
C LEU A 127 -5.52 2.56 12.13
N CYS A 128 -5.11 1.73 13.07
CA CYS A 128 -5.99 0.73 13.69
C CYS A 128 -6.67 1.25 14.95
N TYR A 129 -7.92 0.81 15.13
CA TYR A 129 -8.79 1.20 16.24
C TYR A 129 -9.54 -0.01 16.79
N ASP A 130 -10.06 0.06 18.01
CA ASP A 130 -10.96 -0.97 18.55
C ASP A 130 -12.20 -1.11 17.66
N LYS A 131 -12.72 0.04 17.20
CA LYS A 131 -13.84 0.12 16.26
C LYS A 131 -13.90 1.46 15.54
N VAL A 132 -14.54 1.47 14.39
CA VAL A 132 -15.03 2.69 13.71
C VAL A 132 -16.55 2.75 13.89
N PRO A 133 -17.08 3.53 14.84
CA PRO A 133 -18.52 3.72 15.02
C PRO A 133 -19.12 4.64 13.95
N GLY A 134 -20.45 4.60 13.82
CA GLY A 134 -21.20 5.46 12.91
C GLY A 134 -22.08 4.69 11.93
N PRO A 135 -22.99 5.39 11.24
CA PRO A 135 -23.81 4.79 10.20
C PRO A 135 -22.93 4.39 9.02
N THR A 136 -23.19 3.20 8.48
CA THR A 136 -22.54 2.68 7.28
C THR A 136 -23.57 2.57 6.18
N SER A 137 -23.27 3.01 4.97
CA SER A 137 -24.17 2.75 3.85
C SER A 137 -24.16 1.29 3.43
N ARG A 138 -23.02 0.63 3.59
CA ARG A 138 -22.79 -0.73 3.10
C ARG A 138 -21.93 -1.55 4.06
N LYS A 139 -22.24 -2.84 4.16
CA LYS A 139 -21.49 -3.82 4.95
C LYS A 139 -21.49 -5.18 4.27
N LYS A 140 -20.35 -5.87 4.24
CA LYS A 140 -20.24 -7.21 3.64
C LYS A 140 -19.11 -8.02 4.25
N LEU A 141 -19.30 -9.33 4.39
CA LEU A 141 -18.21 -10.27 4.66
C LEU A 141 -17.54 -10.69 3.35
N VAL A 142 -16.22 -10.54 3.28
CA VAL A 142 -15.39 -10.88 2.10
C VAL A 142 -14.26 -11.84 2.49
N SER A 143 -13.68 -12.49 1.48
CA SER A 143 -12.63 -13.50 1.69
C SER A 143 -11.25 -12.92 2.00
N SER A 144 -11.00 -11.66 1.66
CA SER A 144 -9.68 -11.05 1.70
C SER A 144 -9.77 -9.54 1.95
N HIS A 145 -8.70 -8.97 2.47
CA HIS A 145 -8.67 -7.59 2.95
C HIS A 145 -8.98 -6.60 1.81
N GLU A 146 -8.30 -6.78 0.67
CA GLU A 146 -8.38 -5.89 -0.48
C GLU A 146 -9.77 -5.87 -1.15
N LYS A 147 -10.53 -6.96 -1.06
CA LYS A 147 -11.93 -6.99 -1.56
C LYS A 147 -12.85 -6.02 -0.83
N CYS A 148 -12.46 -5.53 0.34
CA CYS A 148 -13.19 -4.43 0.97
C CYS A 148 -13.01 -3.10 0.23
N PHE A 149 -11.84 -2.86 -0.37
CA PHE A 149 -11.61 -1.65 -1.16
C PHE A 149 -12.49 -1.68 -2.41
N ASP A 150 -12.48 -2.78 -3.17
CA ASP A 150 -13.34 -2.95 -4.34
C ASP A 150 -14.83 -2.81 -3.99
N TYR A 151 -15.26 -3.39 -2.87
CA TYR A 151 -16.65 -3.33 -2.44
C TYR A 151 -17.10 -1.91 -2.04
N CYS A 152 -16.25 -1.15 -1.36
CA CYS A 152 -16.58 0.20 -0.90
C CYS A 152 -16.32 1.30 -1.96
N HIS A 153 -15.48 1.01 -2.96
CA HIS A 153 -15.28 1.85 -4.15
C HIS A 153 -16.36 1.60 -5.22
N GLY A 154 -16.85 0.36 -5.35
CA GLY A 154 -17.82 -0.02 -6.39
C GLY A 154 -19.21 0.63 -6.25
N ASN A 155 -20.03 0.44 -7.29
CA ASN A 155 -21.37 1.05 -7.43
C ASN A 155 -22.28 0.80 -6.19
N GLY A 156 -22.78 1.88 -5.61
CA GLY A 156 -23.68 1.87 -4.46
C GLY A 156 -24.36 3.23 -4.27
N PRO A 157 -25.19 3.41 -3.21
CA PRO A 157 -25.83 4.69 -2.92
C PRO A 157 -24.80 5.83 -2.71
N ASP A 158 -23.60 5.47 -2.26
CA ASP A 158 -22.42 6.34 -2.28
C ASP A 158 -21.34 5.62 -3.09
N ASN A 159 -21.16 6.07 -4.33
CA ASN A 159 -19.93 5.79 -5.07
C ASN A 159 -18.81 6.43 -4.25
N ASP A 160 -17.81 5.62 -3.87
CA ASP A 160 -16.66 6.03 -3.05
C ASP A 160 -17.00 6.44 -1.62
N SER A 161 -17.08 5.43 -0.75
CA SER A 161 -17.18 5.67 0.68
C SER A 161 -15.95 6.41 1.22
N TRP A 162 -16.16 7.51 1.93
CA TRP A 162 -15.06 8.33 2.49
C TRP A 162 -14.15 7.55 3.44
N VAL A 163 -14.74 6.63 4.21
CA VAL A 163 -14.02 5.75 5.13
C VAL A 163 -14.38 4.30 4.84
N VAL A 164 -13.36 3.45 4.82
CA VAL A 164 -13.50 1.99 4.82
C VAL A 164 -12.93 1.47 6.13
N SER A 165 -13.73 0.70 6.86
CA SER A 165 -13.24 -0.09 7.99
C SER A 165 -13.24 -1.56 7.62
N VAL A 166 -12.08 -2.19 7.76
CA VAL A 166 -11.89 -3.63 7.57
C VAL A 166 -11.66 -4.25 8.93
N VAL A 167 -12.56 -5.15 9.34
CA VAL A 167 -12.50 -5.83 10.64
C VAL A 167 -12.34 -7.33 10.42
N PRO A 168 -11.19 -7.93 10.77
CA PRO A 168 -11.00 -9.37 10.67
C PRO A 168 -12.03 -10.12 11.55
N GLN A 169 -12.64 -11.16 11.00
CA GLN A 169 -13.60 -12.04 11.68
C GLN A 169 -12.97 -13.44 11.75
N LYS A 170 -12.24 -13.72 12.85
CA LYS A 170 -11.43 -14.94 12.99
C LYS A 170 -12.24 -16.23 12.85
N LYS A 171 -13.44 -16.29 13.43
CA LYS A 171 -14.26 -17.50 13.44
C LYS A 171 -14.69 -17.90 12.02
N GLU A 172 -15.02 -16.90 11.21
CA GLU A 172 -15.47 -17.04 9.83
C GLU A 172 -14.29 -17.13 8.85
N GLY A 173 -13.08 -16.74 9.27
CA GLY A 173 -11.91 -16.61 8.41
C GLY A 173 -12.06 -15.53 7.33
N LYS A 174 -12.98 -14.59 7.52
CA LYS A 174 -13.38 -13.55 6.57
C LYS A 174 -13.16 -12.16 7.16
N TYR A 175 -13.26 -11.13 6.32
CA TYR A 175 -13.17 -9.73 6.74
C TYR A 175 -14.54 -9.07 6.62
N LEU A 176 -14.96 -8.36 7.66
CA LEU A 176 -16.14 -7.52 7.62
C LEU A 176 -15.75 -6.14 7.11
N CYS A 177 -16.20 -5.81 5.90
CA CYS A 177 -16.10 -4.48 5.33
C CYS A 177 -17.24 -3.62 5.86
N LYS A 178 -16.92 -2.39 6.24
CA LYS A 178 -17.88 -1.34 6.58
C LYS A 178 -17.52 -0.09 5.79
N CYS A 179 -18.44 0.35 4.94
CA CYS A 179 -18.26 1.52 4.10
C CYS A 179 -19.09 2.68 4.66
N PHE A 180 -18.46 3.83 4.91
CA PHE A 180 -19.08 4.99 5.54
C PHE A 180 -19.22 6.15 4.56
N THR A 181 -20.37 6.82 4.63
CA THR A 181 -20.75 7.96 3.79
C THR A 181 -20.21 9.30 4.31
N SER A 182 -19.61 9.28 5.49
CA SER A 182 -19.08 10.44 6.18
C SER A 182 -17.71 10.12 6.76
N ASN A 183 -17.01 11.14 7.23
CA ASN A 183 -15.70 11.00 7.87
C ASN A 183 -15.81 10.38 9.27
N ALA A 184 -16.25 9.12 9.33
CA ALA A 184 -16.37 8.35 10.56
C ALA A 184 -15.01 8.22 11.26
N GLN A 185 -14.98 8.63 12.53
CA GLN A 185 -13.77 8.64 13.35
C GLN A 185 -13.55 7.30 14.03
N GLY A 186 -12.30 6.87 14.17
CA GLY A 186 -11.97 5.68 14.95
C GLY A 186 -12.11 5.92 16.46
N LYS A 187 -12.52 4.88 17.21
CA LYS A 187 -12.65 4.92 18.68
C LYS A 187 -11.84 3.80 19.31
N GLY A 188 -11.06 4.18 20.32
CA GLY A 188 -10.10 3.30 21.00
C GLY A 188 -8.91 3.04 20.07
N LYS A 189 -7.72 3.48 20.45
CA LYS A 189 -6.50 3.26 19.65
C LYS A 189 -5.85 1.99 20.16
N HIS A 190 -5.65 1.03 19.27
CA HIS A 190 -5.06 -0.25 19.61
C HIS A 190 -4.08 -0.69 18.53
N ASN A 191 -3.23 -1.66 18.87
CA ASN A 191 -2.29 -2.22 17.90
C ASN A 191 -3.08 -2.89 16.79
N CYS A 192 -2.64 -2.74 15.54
CA CYS A 192 -3.22 -3.45 14.43
C CYS A 192 -3.17 -4.95 14.68
N GLY A 193 -4.31 -5.61 14.58
CA GLY A 193 -4.41 -6.99 14.96
C GLY A 193 -5.71 -7.59 14.46
N PRO A 194 -5.93 -8.86 14.78
CA PRO A 194 -7.00 -9.65 14.20
C PRO A 194 -8.35 -9.42 14.88
N ASN A 195 -8.44 -8.49 15.84
CA ASN A 195 -9.68 -8.05 16.46
C ASN A 195 -9.95 -6.56 16.23
N ASP A 196 -9.07 -5.89 15.48
CA ASP A 196 -9.05 -4.44 15.36
C ASP A 196 -9.66 -3.99 14.03
N ALA A 197 -10.22 -2.80 14.04
CA ALA A 197 -10.71 -2.11 12.87
C ALA A 197 -9.55 -1.37 12.18
N PHE A 198 -9.13 -1.88 11.03
CA PHE A 198 -8.25 -1.15 10.13
C PHE A 198 -9.07 -0.06 9.46
N ARG A 199 -8.67 1.21 9.63
CA ARG A 199 -9.35 2.36 9.03
C ARG A 199 -8.56 2.87 7.83
N TYR A 200 -9.27 3.01 6.71
CA TYR A 200 -8.75 3.59 5.48
C TYR A 200 -9.63 4.77 5.07
N ILE A 201 -9.02 5.81 4.52
CA ILE A 201 -9.67 7.07 4.14
C ILE A 201 -9.36 7.39 2.69
N HIS A 202 -10.31 8.01 1.99
CA HIS A 202 -10.08 8.49 0.64
C HIS A 202 -9.20 9.75 0.64
#